data_AF-A0A929MZ60-F1
#
_entry.id   AF-A0A929MZ60-F1
#
_cell.length_a   1.000
_cell.length_b   1.000
_cell.length_c   1.000
_cell.angle_alpha   90.00
_cell.angle_beta   90.00
_cell.angle_gamma   90.00
#
_symmetry.space_group_name_H-M   'P 1'
#
loop_
_entity.id
_entity.type
_entity.pdbx_description
1 polymer ?
#
loop_
_entity_poly.entity_id
_entity_poly.type
_entity_poly.pdbx_seq_one_letter_code
_entity_poly.pdbx_strand_id
1 'polypeptide(L)'
;MIELDYAFLAEYATIQDNKLTTIGASFTRMQVLTIPTEATLSVAGRIRTPSDIDELTLHVRATPPDQSYQLDGSLALNDLTSLPEYGEGRRGTVFALQFTLPLTDWGLYTIEVDLDETEGIDRTLKFELAQA
;
A
#
# COMPACT_ATOMS: atom_id res chain seq x y z
N MET A 1 -18.86 6.98 -4.33
CA MET A 1 -17.88 7.08 -3.24
C MET A 1 -16.64 6.30 -3.60
N ILE A 2 -15.47 6.92 -3.48
CA ILE A 2 -14.17 6.25 -3.65
C ILE A 2 -14.00 5.24 -2.52
N GLU A 3 -13.47 4.07 -2.82
CA GLU A 3 -13.34 2.98 -1.85
C GLU A 3 -12.04 2.20 -2.09
N LEU A 4 -11.27 1.99 -1.02
CA LEU A 4 -10.18 1.03 -1.02
C LEU A 4 -10.76 -0.39 -0.88
N ASP A 5 -10.84 -1.13 -1.99
CA ASP A 5 -11.41 -2.47 -2.03
C ASP A 5 -10.55 -3.48 -1.25
N TYR A 6 -9.24 -3.42 -1.48
CA TYR A 6 -8.25 -4.12 -0.66
C TYR A 6 -6.88 -3.46 -0.78
N ALA A 7 -6.06 -3.65 0.26
CA ALA A 7 -4.63 -3.39 0.24
C ALA A 7 -3.90 -4.44 1.10
N PHE A 8 -2.66 -4.75 0.71
CA PHE A 8 -1.79 -5.70 1.39
C PHE A 8 -0.31 -5.35 1.19
N LEU A 9 0.55 -5.92 2.05
CA LEU A 9 2.01 -5.87 1.91
C LEU A 9 2.49 -7.00 1.01
N ALA A 10 3.57 -6.77 0.25
CA ALA A 10 4.23 -7.78 -0.56
C ALA A 10 5.74 -7.53 -0.60
N GLU A 11 6.53 -8.58 -0.84
CA GLU A 11 7.97 -8.44 -1.11
C GLU A 11 8.21 -7.72 -2.44
N TYR A 12 7.31 -7.96 -3.41
CA TYR A 12 7.34 -7.31 -4.71
C TYR A 12 5.92 -7.21 -5.29
N ALA A 13 5.62 -6.07 -5.91
CA ALA A 13 4.41 -5.85 -6.67
C ALA A 13 4.69 -5.03 -7.94
N THR A 14 4.03 -5.38 -9.04
CA THR A 14 4.10 -4.65 -10.31
C THR A 14 2.75 -4.66 -11.03
N ILE A 15 2.54 -3.65 -11.88
CA ILE A 15 1.29 -3.47 -12.62
C ILE A 15 1.59 -3.46 -14.11
N GLN A 16 0.81 -4.23 -14.86
CA GLN A 16 0.79 -4.20 -16.31
C GLN A 16 -0.66 -4.25 -16.80
N ASP A 17 -1.06 -3.31 -17.65
CA ASP A 17 -2.42 -3.22 -18.20
C ASP A 17 -3.52 -3.30 -17.12
N ASN A 18 -3.34 -2.56 -16.02
CA ASN A 18 -4.23 -2.56 -14.85
C ASN A 18 -4.42 -3.95 -14.20
N LYS A 19 -3.45 -4.86 -14.36
CA LYS A 19 -3.38 -6.16 -13.69
C LYS A 19 -2.20 -6.18 -12.72
N LEU A 20 -2.47 -6.63 -11.52
CA LEU A 20 -1.49 -6.67 -10.43
C LEU A 20 -0.80 -8.04 -10.37
N THR A 21 0.53 -8.03 -10.42
CA THR A 21 1.38 -9.20 -10.15
C THR A 21 2.11 -8.98 -8.83
N THR A 22 2.07 -9.96 -7.93
CA THR A 22 2.68 -9.87 -6.60
C THR A 22 3.46 -11.13 -6.24
N ILE A 23 4.51 -10.97 -5.44
CA ILE A 23 5.34 -12.04 -4.89
C ILE A 23 5.43 -11.82 -3.37
N GLY A 24 5.30 -12.90 -2.59
CA GLY A 24 5.39 -12.83 -1.13
C GLY A 24 4.33 -11.92 -0.51
N ALA A 25 3.11 -11.94 -1.05
CA ALA A 25 2.03 -11.04 -0.62
C ALA A 25 1.35 -11.48 0.70
N SER A 26 0.71 -10.52 1.35
CA SER A 26 -0.11 -10.70 2.56
C SER A 26 0.66 -11.28 3.75
N PHE A 27 1.96 -11.01 3.84
CA PHE A 27 2.75 -11.41 4.99
C PHE A 27 2.39 -10.59 6.23
N THR A 28 2.48 -11.22 7.40
CA THR A 28 2.31 -10.57 8.71
C THR A 28 3.56 -10.71 9.58
N ARG A 29 4.64 -11.27 9.03
CA ARG A 29 5.91 -11.48 9.70
C ARG A 29 7.05 -11.32 8.70
N MET A 30 8.11 -10.65 9.12
CA MET A 30 9.37 -10.53 8.40
C MET A 30 10.51 -10.99 9.30
N GLN A 31 11.46 -11.74 8.74
CA GLN A 31 12.62 -12.24 9.48
C GLN A 31 13.91 -11.70 8.90
N VAL A 32 14.77 -11.15 9.77
CA VAL A 32 16.11 -10.68 9.41
C VAL A 32 17.13 -11.18 10.43
N LEU A 33 18.39 -11.31 10.01
CA LEU A 33 19.46 -11.84 10.89
C LEU A 33 19.89 -10.84 11.96
N THR A 34 19.97 -9.56 11.59
CA THR A 34 20.49 -8.47 12.41
C THR A 34 19.81 -7.16 12.06
N ILE A 35 19.71 -6.27 13.06
CA ILE A 35 19.35 -4.85 12.90
C ILE A 35 20.53 -3.98 13.36
N PRO A 36 20.70 -2.74 12.85
CA PRO A 36 19.87 -2.10 11.83
C PRO A 36 20.09 -2.70 10.43
N THR A 37 19.02 -2.72 9.63
CA THR A 37 19.08 -3.11 8.21
C THR A 37 17.98 -2.39 7.43
N GLU A 38 17.86 -2.62 6.13
CA GLU A 38 16.80 -2.09 5.28
C GLU A 38 16.04 -3.23 4.61
N ALA A 39 14.74 -3.05 4.44
CA ALA A 39 13.91 -3.97 3.66
C ALA A 39 13.14 -3.19 2.59
N THR A 40 13.22 -3.65 1.35
CA THR A 40 12.34 -3.16 0.29
C THR A 40 11.05 -3.97 0.31
N LEU A 41 9.91 -3.28 0.33
CA LEU A 41 8.60 -3.89 0.29
C LEU A 41 7.63 -3.05 -0.55
N SER A 42 6.51 -3.65 -0.91
CA SER A 42 5.44 -2.99 -1.66
C SER A 42 4.14 -2.98 -0.86
N VAL A 43 3.42 -1.86 -0.92
CA VAL A 43 2.00 -1.81 -0.60
C VAL A 43 1.26 -1.84 -1.92
N ALA A 44 0.36 -2.81 -2.09
CA ALA A 44 -0.40 -2.98 -3.31
C ALA A 44 -1.87 -3.28 -3.02
N GLY A 45 -2.74 -2.95 -3.96
CA GLY A 45 -4.17 -3.07 -3.75
C GLY A 45 -5.01 -2.73 -4.97
N ARG A 46 -6.31 -2.58 -4.72
CA ARG A 46 -7.29 -2.11 -5.70
C ARG A 46 -8.18 -1.04 -5.08
N ILE A 47 -8.44 0.01 -5.85
CA ILE A 47 -9.36 1.08 -5.51
C ILE A 47 -10.54 1.02 -6.49
N ARG A 48 -11.74 1.26 -5.97
CA ARG A 48 -12.97 1.44 -6.75
C ARG A 48 -13.37 2.90 -6.72
N THR A 49 -13.50 3.50 -7.90
CA THR A 49 -13.89 4.91 -8.04
C THR A 49 -15.21 5.02 -8.80
N PRO A 50 -16.00 6.08 -8.55
CA PRO A 50 -17.05 6.53 -9.46
C PRO A 50 -16.52 6.88 -10.86
N SER A 51 -17.37 6.81 -11.88
CA SER A 51 -17.01 7.07 -13.28
C SER A 51 -16.69 8.55 -13.61
N ASP A 52 -16.87 9.47 -12.68
CA ASP A 52 -16.56 10.89 -12.85
C ASP A 52 -15.23 11.31 -12.19
N ILE A 53 -14.55 10.38 -11.50
CA ILE A 53 -13.23 10.61 -10.91
C ILE A 53 -12.14 10.23 -11.91
N ASP A 54 -11.26 11.17 -12.24
CA ASP A 54 -10.14 10.98 -13.19
C ASP A 54 -8.77 10.86 -12.53
N GLU A 55 -8.60 11.51 -11.37
CA GLU A 55 -7.35 11.52 -10.62
C GLU A 55 -7.63 11.20 -9.15
N LEU A 56 -6.68 10.54 -8.50
CA LEU A 56 -6.72 10.23 -7.07
C LEU A 56 -5.29 10.08 -6.54
N THR A 57 -5.00 10.63 -5.36
CA THR A 57 -3.76 10.33 -4.64
C THR A 57 -4.01 9.29 -3.56
N LEU A 58 -3.11 8.34 -3.46
CA LEU A 58 -2.98 7.42 -2.33
C LEU A 58 -1.75 7.79 -1.52
N HIS A 59 -1.89 7.81 -0.19
CA HIS A 59 -0.78 8.00 0.74
C HIS A 59 -0.53 6.72 1.52
N VAL A 60 0.74 6.49 1.82
CA VAL A 60 1.23 5.39 2.66
C VAL A 60 2.13 5.97 3.73
N ARG A 61 1.86 5.58 4.97
CA ARG A 61 2.64 6.00 6.14
C ARG A 61 3.15 4.78 6.88
N ALA A 62 4.47 4.69 7.07
CA ALA A 62 5.11 3.60 7.78
C ALA A 62 5.68 4.09 9.12
N THR A 63 5.37 3.37 10.20
CA THR A 63 5.79 3.69 11.57
C THR A 63 6.46 2.47 12.22
N PRO A 64 7.67 2.62 12.78
CA PRO A 64 8.37 1.57 13.51
C PRO A 64 7.76 1.32 14.90
N PRO A 65 8.11 0.21 15.57
CA PRO A 65 7.60 -0.13 16.90
C PRO A 65 7.84 0.96 17.94
N ASP A 66 9.02 1.58 17.91
CA ASP A 66 9.45 2.63 18.84
C ASP A 66 8.94 4.04 18.48
N GLN A 67 8.24 4.18 17.34
CA GLN A 67 7.75 5.45 16.79
C GLN A 67 8.86 6.51 16.62
N SER A 68 10.11 6.09 16.45
CA SER A 68 11.26 6.99 16.33
C SER A 68 11.28 7.81 15.03
N TYR A 69 10.59 7.34 13.99
CA TYR A 69 10.45 8.04 12.72
C TYR A 69 9.09 7.72 12.06
N GLN A 70 8.76 8.48 11.00
CA GLN A 70 7.67 8.16 10.08
C GLN A 70 8.21 8.27 8.65
N LEU A 71 7.85 7.31 7.80
CA LEU A 71 8.13 7.36 6.37
C LEU A 71 6.81 7.58 5.63
N ASP A 72 6.76 8.65 4.86
CA ASP A 72 5.60 9.03 4.06
C ASP A 72 5.89 8.80 2.57
N GLY A 73 4.96 8.16 1.87
CA GLY A 73 4.99 7.99 0.43
C GLY A 73 3.63 8.28 -0.18
N SER A 74 3.61 8.81 -1.40
CA SER A 74 2.38 9.07 -2.14
C SER A 74 2.45 8.54 -3.56
N LEU A 75 1.30 8.17 -4.10
CA LEU A 75 1.12 7.68 -5.46
C LEU A 75 -0.07 8.37 -6.10
N ALA A 76 0.20 9.14 -7.16
CA ALA A 76 -0.84 9.70 -8.00
C ALA A 76 -1.33 8.65 -9.01
N LEU A 77 -2.64 8.44 -9.07
CA LEU A 77 -3.33 7.58 -10.03
C LEU A 77 -4.10 8.49 -10.99
N ASN A 78 -3.69 8.52 -12.25
CA ASN A 78 -4.24 9.41 -13.27
C ASN A 78 -4.95 8.61 -14.36
N ASP A 79 -5.65 9.32 -15.24
CA ASP A 79 -6.38 8.77 -16.39
C ASP A 79 -7.40 7.69 -15.97
N LEU A 80 -7.96 7.79 -14.76
CA LEU A 80 -8.93 6.82 -14.25
C LEU A 80 -10.18 6.79 -15.11
N THR A 81 -10.49 7.87 -15.84
CA THR A 81 -11.61 7.88 -16.77
C THR A 81 -11.42 7.06 -18.03
N SER A 82 -10.19 6.70 -18.36
CA SER A 82 -9.87 5.81 -19.48
C SER A 82 -10.12 4.33 -19.16
N LEU A 83 -10.27 3.97 -17.88
CA LEU A 83 -10.46 2.59 -17.45
C LEU A 83 -11.88 2.09 -17.81
N PRO A 84 -12.02 0.80 -18.15
CA PRO A 84 -13.32 0.22 -18.40
C PRO A 84 -14.26 0.36 -17.20
N GLU A 85 -15.48 0.81 -17.46
CA GLU A 85 -16.54 0.74 -16.48
C GLU A 85 -17.02 -0.70 -16.29
N TYR A 86 -17.37 -1.03 -15.05
CA TYR A 86 -18.07 -2.25 -14.71
C TYR A 86 -19.08 -1.89 -13.62
N GLY A 87 -20.28 -2.49 -13.66
CA GLY A 87 -21.31 -2.42 -12.61
C GLY A 87 -21.61 -1.03 -12.01
N GLU A 88 -22.84 -0.52 -12.17
CA GLU A 88 -23.28 0.71 -11.46
C GLU A 88 -22.35 1.94 -11.65
N GLY A 89 -21.71 2.07 -12.82
CA GLY A 89 -20.86 3.23 -13.13
C GLY A 89 -19.57 3.28 -12.30
N ARG A 90 -18.99 2.12 -11.96
CA ARG A 90 -17.73 2.03 -11.21
C ARG A 90 -16.55 1.71 -12.12
N ARG A 91 -15.38 2.19 -11.73
CA ARG A 91 -14.08 1.83 -12.33
C ARG A 91 -13.16 1.29 -11.27
N GLY A 92 -12.27 0.40 -11.69
CA GLY A 92 -11.39 -0.35 -10.80
C GLY A 92 -9.96 -0.15 -11.25
N THR A 93 -9.13 0.39 -10.37
CA THR A 93 -7.71 0.62 -10.64
C THR A 93 -6.88 -0.13 -9.61
N VAL A 94 -5.85 -0.85 -10.05
CA VAL A 94 -4.86 -1.44 -9.14
C VAL A 94 -3.73 -0.47 -8.90
N PHE A 95 -3.11 -0.55 -7.72
CA PHE A 95 -1.97 0.27 -7.35
C PHE A 95 -0.88 -0.58 -6.71
N ALA A 96 0.36 -0.12 -6.82
CA ALA A 96 1.54 -0.73 -6.23
C ALA A 96 2.57 0.37 -5.96
N LEU A 97 2.87 0.63 -4.69
CA LEU A 97 3.90 1.55 -4.24
C LEU A 97 5.01 0.75 -3.57
N GLN A 98 6.23 0.84 -4.10
CA GLN A 98 7.41 0.21 -3.51
C GLN A 98 8.20 1.25 -2.71
N PHE A 99 8.64 0.87 -1.50
CA PHE A 99 9.50 1.71 -0.66
C PHE A 99 10.52 0.86 0.09
N THR A 100 11.60 1.53 0.52
CA THR A 100 12.63 0.95 1.38
C THR A 100 12.40 1.42 2.81
N LEU A 101 12.23 0.47 3.72
CA LEU A 101 11.92 0.71 5.12
C LEU A 101 13.16 0.43 5.99
N PRO A 102 13.65 1.41 6.76
CA PRO A 102 14.70 1.19 7.75
C PRO A 102 14.21 0.31 8.91
N LEU A 103 14.84 -0.83 9.12
CA LEU A 103 14.52 -1.75 10.21
C LEU A 103 15.49 -1.50 11.38
N THR A 104 15.04 -0.72 12.35
CA THR A 104 15.84 -0.23 13.48
C THR A 104 15.47 -0.82 14.82
N ASP A 105 14.29 -1.43 14.94
CA ASP A 105 13.82 -2.06 16.17
C ASP A 105 13.03 -3.34 15.89
N TRP A 106 13.04 -4.28 16.82
CA TRP A 106 12.23 -5.50 16.75
C TRP A 106 10.78 -5.21 17.14
N GLY A 107 9.84 -5.96 16.57
CA GLY A 107 8.43 -5.86 16.93
C GLY A 107 7.52 -5.38 15.79
N LEU A 108 6.40 -4.76 16.17
CA LEU A 108 5.28 -4.51 15.27
C LEU A 108 5.45 -3.22 14.47
N TYR A 109 5.71 -3.35 13.18
CA TYR A 109 5.65 -2.23 12.24
C TYR A 109 4.21 -2.01 11.75
N THR A 110 3.82 -0.75 11.61
CA THR A 110 2.48 -0.36 11.13
C THR A 110 2.60 0.43 9.84
N ILE A 111 1.80 0.05 8.84
CA ILE A 111 1.69 0.71 7.54
C ILE A 111 0.24 1.15 7.36
N GLU A 112 0.01 2.46 7.32
CA GLU A 112 -1.31 3.06 7.10
C GLU A 112 -1.45 3.44 5.63
N VAL A 113 -2.65 3.27 5.08
CA VAL A 113 -3.02 3.65 3.71
C VAL A 113 -4.26 4.51 3.79
N ASP A 114 -4.21 5.67 3.14
CA ASP A 114 -5.32 6.62 3.04
C ASP A 114 -5.43 7.21 1.63
N LEU A 115 -6.63 7.63 1.27
CA LEU A 115 -6.96 8.25 -0.01
C LEU A 115 -7.37 9.71 0.24
N ASP A 116 -6.92 10.66 -0.59
CA ASP A 116 -7.19 12.10 -0.36
C ASP A 116 -8.68 12.46 -0.17
N GLU A 117 -9.58 11.68 -0.79
CA GLU A 117 -11.02 11.92 -0.84
C GLU A 117 -11.81 11.10 0.21
N THR A 118 -11.12 10.43 1.14
CA THR A 118 -11.71 9.68 2.24
C THR A 118 -11.39 10.31 3.59
N GLU A 119 -12.28 10.14 4.58
CA GLU A 119 -12.03 10.62 5.94
C GLU A 119 -11.22 9.58 6.72
N GLY A 120 -9.94 9.88 6.96
CA GLY A 120 -9.08 9.10 7.85
C GLY A 120 -8.32 7.96 7.17
N ILE A 121 -7.97 6.93 7.96
CA ILE A 121 -7.17 5.79 7.49
C ILE A 121 -8.10 4.73 6.91
N ASP A 122 -8.01 4.49 5.59
CA ASP A 122 -8.79 3.45 4.91
C ASP A 122 -8.30 2.04 5.26
N ARG A 123 -6.99 1.86 5.49
CA ARG A 123 -6.43 0.57 5.85
C ARG A 123 -5.20 0.67 6.74
N THR A 124 -5.17 -0.14 7.78
CA THR A 124 -3.97 -0.41 8.58
C THR A 124 -3.46 -1.82 8.29
N LEU A 125 -2.22 -1.91 7.82
CA LEU A 125 -1.49 -3.15 7.59
C LEU A 125 -0.36 -3.24 8.63
N LYS A 126 -0.07 -4.45 9.11
CA LYS A 126 0.94 -4.66 10.15
C LYS A 126 1.77 -5.89 9.87
N PHE A 127 3.05 -5.83 10.21
CA PHE A 127 3.91 -7.00 10.21
C PHE A 127 4.83 -7.00 11.44
N GLU A 128 5.07 -8.19 11.98
CA GLU A 128 6.02 -8.40 13.07
C GLU A 128 7.43 -8.60 12.49
N LEU A 129 8.39 -7.75 12.87
CA LEU A 129 9.80 -7.99 12.62
C LEU A 129 10.40 -8.82 13.75
N ALA A 130 10.97 -9.98 13.39
CA ALA A 130 11.61 -10.88 14.34
C ALA A 130 12.96 -11.39 13.83
N GLN A 131 13.80 -11.84 14.75
CA GLN A 131 15.06 -12.49 14.37
C GLN A 131 14.75 -13.82 13.65
N ALA A 132 15.51 -14.08 12.58
CA ALA A 132 15.46 -15.34 11.83
C ALA A 132 15.97 -16.52 12.67
#